data_AF-A0A1V0QET9-F1
#
_entry.id   AF-A0A1V0QET9-F1
#
_cell.length_a   1.000
_cell.length_b   1.000
_cell.length_c   1.000
_cell.angle_alpha   90.00
_cell.angle_beta   90.00
_cell.angle_gamma   90.00
#
_symmetry.space_group_name_H-M   'P 1'
#
loop_
_entity.id
_entity.type
_entity.pdbx_description
1 polymer ?
#
loop_
_entity_poly.entity_id
_entity_poly.type
_entity_poly.pdbx_seq_one_letter_code
_entity_poly.pdbx_strand_id
1 'polypeptide(L)' 'MGLFSPAYKGKNGYRYYTYQQSAELESIRALRELNMSIGEIKEYLNRPTAPRFIFLSEKKNRGD' A
#
# COMPACT_ATOMS: atom_id res chain seq x y z
N MET A 1 4.11 -12.07 0.89
CA MET A 1 3.75 -11.53 -0.44
C MET A 1 2.23 -11.31 -0.50
N GLY A 2 1.71 -10.27 -1.14
CA GLY A 2 0.25 -10.02 -1.26
C GLY A 2 -0.23 -8.65 -0.79
N LEU A 3 0.59 -7.61 -0.90
CA LEU A 3 0.16 -6.23 -0.65
C LEU A 3 -0.63 -5.67 -1.86
N PHE A 4 -0.20 -6.01 -3.06
CA PHE A 4 -0.83 -5.61 -4.31
C PHE A 4 -0.71 -6.78 -5.29
N SER A 5 -1.82 -7.16 -5.90
CA SER A 5 -1.91 -8.34 -6.76
C SER A 5 -2.43 -7.96 -8.14
N PRO A 6 -1.91 -8.59 -9.21
CA PRO A 6 -2.43 -8.32 -10.55
C PRO A 6 -3.87 -8.82 -10.67
N ALA A 7 -4.67 -8.12 -11.47
CA ALA A 7 -5.98 -8.60 -11.89
C ALA A 7 -5.89 -9.94 -12.64
N TYR A 8 -4.80 -10.16 -13.38
CA TYR A 8 -4.58 -11.40 -14.12
C TYR A 8 -3.09 -11.81 -14.17
N LYS A 9 -2.84 -13.12 -14.10
CA LYS A 9 -1.52 -13.71 -14.35
C LYS A 9 -1.60 -14.50 -15.65
N GLY A 10 -0.79 -14.11 -16.64
CA GLY A 10 -0.72 -14.81 -17.92
C GLY A 10 -0.15 -16.21 -17.79
N LYS A 11 -0.46 -17.06 -18.76
CA LYS A 11 0.13 -18.41 -18.88
C LYS A 11 1.67 -18.38 -18.99
N ASN A 12 2.22 -17.26 -19.45
CA ASN A 12 3.65 -16.95 -19.52
C ASN A 12 4.24 -16.44 -18.19
N GLY A 13 3.46 -16.39 -17.10
CA GLY A 13 3.91 -15.91 -15.79
C GLY A 13 3.90 -14.39 -15.62
N TYR A 14 3.55 -13.62 -16.67
CA TYR A 14 3.49 -12.16 -16.58
C TYR A 14 2.27 -11.68 -15.79
N ARG A 15 2.42 -10.52 -15.15
CA ARG A 15 1.39 -9.91 -14.30
C ARG A 15 0.74 -8.76 -15.06
N TYR A 16 -0.58 -8.79 -15.17
CA TYR A 16 -1.39 -7.80 -15.87
C TYR A 16 -2.25 -7.06 -14.86
N TYR A 17 -2.15 -5.73 -14.89
CA TYR A 17 -2.89 -4.83 -14.03
C TYR A 17 -3.84 -4.00 -14.89
N THR A 18 -5.00 -3.66 -14.35
CA THR A 18 -5.95 -2.77 -15.03
C THR A 18 -5.71 -1.32 -14.63
N TYR A 19 -6.23 -0.38 -15.43
CA TYR A 19 -6.16 1.05 -15.11
C TYR A 19 -6.82 1.37 -13.75
N GLN A 20 -7.88 0.65 -13.39
CA GLN A 20 -8.59 0.80 -12.13
C GLN A 20 -7.70 0.48 -10.91
N GLN A 21 -6.67 -0.36 -11.08
CA GLN A 21 -5.71 -0.66 -10.01
C GLN A 21 -4.66 0.44 -9.79
N SER A 22 -4.64 1.49 -10.62
CA SER A 22 -3.70 2.62 -10.46
C SER A 22 -3.92 3.37 -9.15
N ALA A 23 -5.17 3.65 -8.77
CA ALA A 23 -5.47 4.38 -7.54
C ALA A 23 -4.98 3.67 -6.27
N GLU A 24 -5.12 2.33 -6.23
CA GLU A 24 -4.59 1.51 -5.13
C GLU A 24 -3.06 1.55 -5.10
N LEU A 25 -2.40 1.46 -6.28
CA LEU A 25 -0.95 1.54 -6.39
C LEU A 25 -0.41 2.89 -5.94
N GLU A 26 -1.05 4.00 -6.33
CA GLU A 26 -0.65 5.35 -5.91
C GLU A 26 -0.83 5.54 -4.40
N SER A 27 -1.88 4.98 -3.81
CA SER A 27 -2.06 4.99 -2.34
C SER A 27 -0.92 4.25 -1.64
N ILE A 28 -0.52 3.08 -2.13
CA ILE A 28 0.62 2.33 -1.60
C ILE A 28 1.93 3.12 -1.74
N ARG A 29 2.13 3.80 -2.88
CA ARG A 29 3.31 4.65 -3.12
C ARG A 29 3.40 5.80 -2.13
N ALA A 30 2.32 6.57 -1.96
CA ALA A 30 2.27 7.67 -1.00
C ALA A 30 2.59 7.20 0.44
N LEU A 31 2.06 6.05 0.85
CA LEU A 31 2.36 5.48 2.18
C LEU A 31 3.83 5.02 2.30
N ARG A 32 4.44 4.53 1.21
CA ARG A 32 5.88 4.20 1.19
C ARG A 32 6.76 5.44 1.28
N GLU A 33 6.35 6.55 0.68
CA GLU A 33 7.06 7.84 0.76
C GLU A 33 7.05 8.41 2.18
N LEU A 34 6.03 8.07 2.98
CA LEU A 34 5.98 8.33 4.43
C LEU A 34 6.84 7.36 5.27
N ASN A 35 7.72 6.59 4.63
CA ASN A 35 8.60 5.60 5.26
C ASN A 35 7.86 4.48 6.03
N MET A 36 6.59 4.21 5.72
CA MET A 36 5.86 3.08 6.30
C MET A 36 6.38 1.76 5.76
N SER A 37 6.60 0.79 6.64
CA SER A 37 6.97 -0.57 6.24
C SER A 37 5.83 -1.26 5.47
N ILE A 38 6.16 -2.31 4.70
CA ILE A 38 5.15 -3.13 4.00
C ILE A 38 4.12 -3.72 4.97
N GLY A 39 4.52 -4.02 6.22
CA GLY A 39 3.62 -4.50 7.26
C GLY A 39 2.62 -3.43 7.70
N GLU A 40 3.11 -2.22 7.99
CA GLU A 40 2.26 -1.08 8.38
C GLU A 40 1.28 -0.68 7.27
N ILE A 41 1.71 -0.71 6.02
CA ILE A 41 0.83 -0.43 4.87
C ILE A 41 -0.27 -1.48 4.76
N LYS A 42 0.06 -2.77 4.92
CA LYS A 42 -0.97 -3.83 4.92
C LYS A 42 -1.97 -3.65 6.04
N GLU A 43 -1.49 -3.33 7.24
CA GLU A 43 -2.36 -3.10 8.39
C GLU A 43 -3.29 -1.89 8.16
N TYR A 44 -2.76 -0.81 7.59
CA TYR A 44 -3.55 0.37 7.23
C TYR A 44 -4.61 0.06 6.16
N LEU A 45 -4.24 -0.62 5.07
CA LEU A 45 -5.16 -0.94 3.98
C LEU A 45 -6.29 -1.88 4.41
N ASN A 46 -6.10 -2.72 5.44
CA ASN A 46 -7.17 -3.53 6.01
C ASN A 46 -8.26 -2.68 6.70
N ARG A 47 -7.92 -1.49 7.22
CA ARG A 47 -8.85 -0.60 7.89
C ARG A 47 -8.44 0.88 7.73
N PRO A 48 -8.62 1.45 6.52
CA PRO A 48 -8.15 2.80 6.22
C PRO A 48 -9.04 3.81 6.94
N THR A 49 -8.49 4.44 7.97
CA THR A 49 -9.20 5.47 8.76
C THR A 49 -8.27 6.63 9.03
N ALA A 50 -8.82 7.84 9.04
CA ALA A 50 -8.04 9.06 9.29
C ALA A 50 -7.26 9.01 10.62
N PRO A 51 -7.82 8.55 11.76
CA PRO A 51 -7.05 8.43 13.00
C PRO A 51 -5.85 7.50 12.88
N ARG A 52 -6.00 6.39 12.13
CA ARG A 52 -4.90 5.43 11.94
C ARG A 52 -3.80 5.98 11.06
N PHE A 53 -4.18 6.72 10.01
CA PHE A 53 -3.22 7.42 9.16
C PHE A 53 -2.41 8.44 9.97
N ILE A 54 -3.07 9.29 10.75
CA ILE A 54 -2.44 10.29 11.62
C ILE A 54 -1.45 9.60 12.56
N PHE A 55 -1.89 8.58 13.29
CA PHE A 55 -1.03 7.82 14.22
C PHE A 55 0.24 7.27 13.55
N LEU A 56 0.12 6.63 12.39
CA LEU A 56 1.27 6.07 11.67
C LEU A 56 2.21 7.16 11.14
N SER A 57 1.65 8.28 10.65
CA SER A 57 2.43 9.41 10.13
C SER A 57 3.18 10.16 11.25
N GLU A 58 2.57 10.33 12.41
CA GLU A 58 3.19 10.97 13.58
C GLU A 58 4.30 10.11 14.17
N LYS A 59 4.09 8.78 14.26
CA LYS A 59 5.12 7.83 14.69
C LYS A 59 6.39 7.97 13.85
N LYS A 60 6.26 8.19 12.53
CA LYS A 60 7.41 8.34 11.63
C LYS A 60 8.07 9.71 11.70
N ASN A 61 7.32 10.78 11.95
CA ASN A 61 7.90 12.12 12.17
C ASN A 61 8.69 12.23 13.48
N ARG A 62 8.50 11.31 14.44
CA ARG A 62 9.19 11.32 15.75
C ARG A 62 10.54 10.57 15.77
N GLY A 63 10.97 9.96 14.65
CA GLY A 63 12.33 9.44 14.52
C GLY A 63 12.61 8.07 15.13
N ASP A 64 11.65 7.14 15.09
CA ASP A 64 11.87 5.70 15.33
C ASP A 64 12.12 4.90 14.03
#